data_AF-A0A7C4ALB7-F1
#
_entry.id   AF-A0A7C4ALB7-F1
#
_cell.length_a   1.000
_cell.length_b   1.000
_cell.length_c   1.000
_cell.angle_alpha   90.00
_cell.angle_beta   90.00
_cell.angle_gamma   90.00
#
_symmetry.space_group_name_H-M   'P 1'
#
loop_
_entity.id
_entity.type
_entity.pdbx_description
1 polymer ?
#
loop_
_entity_poly.entity_id
_entity_poly.type
_entity_poly.pdbx_seq_one_letter_code
_entity_poly.pdbx_strand_id
1 'polypeptide(L)'
;MKILKPKALLSIVCLGILLATGIVYKNLGGKPAHRRTSYIAQEAAAFGSYNPTGGNLAVGSAQPINSNTTGVNTGGWQALLSSDNYYWDATSTASGFSQEVFIDGVELNNANKFAIVIEADTDNTTLNRFYQICDWVSSTTVDNPASDSCATGGWRTLNTRRAAITTATETAFTFHIYNGRWNTAPTSSSNTPLDTPLSNFIRNSDGRVLLRAFSSTNCATCRHRLDYVNLQAVIDPVYMPAGAVLQSGTTATTYQNIINGVLSGQSASDNAYLSVAGSATQTVDISIPFPDVRLFPGANSVLIRAEYSCTATGPTHRPKIWNYATTTPQWEYFSSTDIPCGTTDATNALVKNNIRVSDYLSPTSTMLIGWETLATTTASVRLDMLYAMVLSVNTDSAQCEISFGSGAAGDCQNTRDLDTRFASTTGPAIGGNVWYVSSTQESSAQAFDFYGQDNDGDTTGGEQAVSANLWIPMSTPTGTSAGRIVGVAHAFNFRAGLTGLTIAGQIWDDSGGAAAGGWRTIGTTNNSPTAFTYQDSITNGYSVNSPSDNLDTYNVRTNARIRTSASTATSTIGTAAI
;
A
#
# COMPACT_ATOMS: atom_id res chain seq x y z
N MET A 1 -49.64 51.01 50.55
CA MET A 1 -51.07 51.36 50.71
C MET A 1 -51.52 52.11 49.46
N LYS A 2 -52.66 51.71 48.84
CA LYS A 2 -53.27 52.16 47.55
C LYS A 2 -52.52 51.65 46.30
N ILE A 3 -52.94 50.64 45.52
CA ILE A 3 -54.22 50.25 44.88
C ILE A 3 -54.82 51.33 43.97
N LEU A 4 -54.71 51.16 42.65
CA LEU A 4 -55.82 50.93 41.69
C LEU A 4 -55.32 50.96 40.22
N LYS A 5 -55.45 49.81 39.53
CA LYS A 5 -55.67 49.66 38.05
C LYS A 5 -57.15 50.08 37.73
N PRO A 6 -57.71 50.12 36.47
CA PRO A 6 -57.37 49.30 35.29
C PRO A 6 -57.78 49.78 33.84
N LYS A 7 -57.60 48.85 32.88
CA LYS A 7 -58.31 48.64 31.56
C LYS A 7 -57.89 49.49 30.35
N ALA A 8 -57.89 49.01 29.09
CA ALA A 8 -57.96 47.69 28.43
C ALA A 8 -57.96 47.90 26.89
N LEU A 9 -57.83 46.78 26.15
CA LEU A 9 -58.08 46.50 24.71
C LEU A 9 -56.89 46.60 23.74
N LEU A 10 -56.72 45.73 22.72
CA LEU A 10 -57.19 44.37 22.38
C LEU A 10 -56.58 44.03 21.00
N SER A 11 -55.99 42.85 20.82
CA SER A 11 -56.05 41.94 19.63
C SER A 11 -54.89 40.93 19.73
N ILE A 12 -55.03 39.61 20.01
CA ILE A 12 -55.72 38.50 19.27
C ILE A 12 -55.04 38.31 17.90
N VAL A 13 -54.44 37.16 17.49
CA VAL A 13 -54.59 35.72 17.80
C VAL A 13 -53.31 34.97 17.31
N CYS A 14 -52.71 34.06 18.10
CA CYS A 14 -52.77 32.56 18.07
C CYS A 14 -52.08 31.94 16.84
N LEU A 15 -51.18 30.95 16.96
CA LEU A 15 -51.37 29.56 17.43
C LEU A 15 -49.95 28.94 17.60
N GLY A 16 -49.49 28.29 18.70
CA GLY A 16 -49.95 27.06 19.38
C GLY A 16 -49.27 25.81 18.77
N ILE A 17 -48.67 24.80 19.42
CA ILE A 17 -48.72 24.14 20.76
C ILE A 17 -47.53 23.12 20.78
N LEU A 18 -46.62 23.08 21.76
CA LEU A 18 -46.58 22.29 23.02
C LEU A 18 -46.49 20.75 22.88
N LEU A 19 -45.49 20.10 23.53
CA LEU A 19 -45.71 19.25 24.72
C LEU A 19 -44.40 18.69 25.30
N ALA A 20 -44.34 18.69 26.63
CA ALA A 20 -43.30 18.10 27.48
C ALA A 20 -43.82 16.81 28.13
N THR A 21 -42.94 15.85 28.42
CA THR A 21 -43.09 14.95 29.57
C THR A 21 -41.71 14.62 30.15
N GLY A 22 -41.56 14.85 31.45
CA GLY A 22 -40.41 14.43 32.24
C GLY A 22 -40.67 13.08 32.91
N ILE A 23 -39.62 12.27 33.05
CA ILE A 23 -39.54 11.15 33.97
C ILE A 23 -38.26 11.30 34.78
N VAL A 24 -38.40 11.24 36.11
CA VAL A 24 -37.34 11.30 37.12
C VAL A 24 -36.75 9.91 37.33
N TYR A 25 -35.42 9.78 37.36
CA TYR A 25 -34.75 8.77 38.20
C TYR A 25 -33.50 9.36 38.87
N LYS A 26 -33.40 9.07 40.17
CA LYS A 26 -32.39 9.51 41.12
C LYS A 26 -31.04 8.79 40.94
N ASN A 27 -29.98 9.52 41.30
CA ASN A 27 -28.61 9.13 41.65
C ASN A 27 -28.35 7.66 42.05
N LEU A 28 -27.33 7.06 41.42
CA LEU A 28 -26.36 6.16 42.07
C LEU A 28 -24.96 6.53 41.57
N GLY A 29 -24.05 6.77 42.51
CA GLY A 29 -22.70 7.28 42.25
C GLY A 29 -21.72 6.24 41.67
N GLY A 30 -20.64 6.74 41.07
CA GLY A 30 -19.53 5.90 40.65
C GLY A 30 -18.49 6.61 39.77
N LYS A 31 -17.50 7.23 40.43
CA LYS A 31 -16.15 7.61 39.94
C LYS A 31 -16.03 8.67 38.84
N PRO A 32 -15.02 9.56 38.91
CA PRO A 32 -14.75 10.49 37.83
C PRO A 32 -14.28 9.67 36.62
N ALA A 33 -15.08 9.67 35.55
CA ALA A 33 -14.59 9.31 34.24
C ALA A 33 -13.46 10.29 33.91
N HIS A 34 -12.21 9.82 34.07
CA HIS A 34 -11.11 10.38 33.30
C HIS A 34 -11.59 10.38 31.86
N ARG A 35 -11.85 11.59 31.35
CA ARG A 35 -12.11 11.82 29.93
C ARG A 35 -10.90 11.22 29.21
N ARG A 36 -11.09 10.03 28.65
CA ARG A 36 -10.26 9.53 27.56
C ARG A 36 -10.39 10.60 26.49
N THR A 37 -9.40 11.47 26.38
CA THR A 37 -9.16 12.17 25.13
C THR A 37 -8.81 11.07 24.15
N SER A 38 -9.82 10.60 23.40
CA SER A 38 -9.59 9.82 22.20
C SER A 38 -8.58 10.60 21.38
N TYR A 39 -7.40 10.02 21.16
CA TYR A 39 -6.51 10.52 20.12
C TYR A 39 -7.35 10.59 18.84
N ILE A 40 -7.53 11.79 18.32
CA ILE A 40 -8.29 12.02 17.10
C ILE A 40 -7.42 11.45 15.98
N ALA A 41 -7.66 10.19 15.63
CA ALA A 41 -7.16 9.63 14.39
C ALA A 41 -7.75 10.47 13.25
N GLN A 42 -6.89 11.02 12.39
CA GLN A 42 -7.32 11.87 11.29
C GLN A 42 -8.16 11.05 10.31
N GLU A 43 -9.45 11.39 10.19
CA GLU A 43 -10.39 10.75 9.27
C GLU A 43 -10.00 11.05 7.81
N ALA A 44 -9.98 10.01 6.98
CA ALA A 44 -9.40 10.00 5.65
C ALA A 44 -10.34 10.59 4.58
N ALA A 45 -9.83 11.37 3.62
CA ALA A 45 -10.38 11.40 2.25
C ALA A 45 -9.46 12.12 1.30
N ALA A 46 -8.92 11.41 0.30
CA ALA A 46 -8.20 11.92 -0.85
C ALA A 46 -8.95 11.68 -2.17
N PHE A 47 -8.75 12.58 -3.13
CA PHE A 47 -9.27 12.54 -4.50
C PHE A 47 -8.19 12.99 -5.48
N GLY A 48 -8.19 12.37 -6.66
CA GLY A 48 -7.63 12.93 -7.88
C GLY A 48 -6.56 12.04 -8.49
N SER A 49 -6.95 11.33 -9.55
CA SER A 49 -6.03 11.00 -10.63
C SER A 49 -5.91 12.27 -11.48
N TYR A 50 -4.70 12.77 -11.63
CA TYR A 50 -4.39 14.02 -12.31
C TYR A 50 -3.54 13.70 -13.53
N ASN A 51 -4.02 14.16 -14.68
CA ASN A 51 -3.32 14.06 -15.94
C ASN A 51 -2.54 15.35 -16.23
N PRO A 52 -1.52 15.28 -17.10
CA PRO A 52 -0.82 16.46 -17.58
C PRO A 52 -1.78 17.51 -18.13
N THR A 53 -1.53 18.76 -17.77
CA THR A 53 -2.24 19.96 -18.25
C THR A 53 -1.37 20.82 -19.17
N GLY A 54 -0.08 20.50 -19.24
CA GLY A 54 0.91 21.24 -20.00
C GLY A 54 2.29 20.59 -19.93
N GLY A 55 3.25 21.19 -20.63
CA GLY A 55 4.65 20.80 -20.53
C GLY A 55 5.56 21.82 -21.20
N ASN A 56 6.84 21.74 -20.87
CA ASN A 56 7.90 22.58 -21.42
C ASN A 56 9.17 21.75 -21.66
N LEU A 57 9.85 21.99 -22.78
CA LEU A 57 11.19 21.46 -23.00
C LEU A 57 12.20 22.55 -22.61
N ALA A 58 12.59 22.58 -21.35
CA ALA A 58 13.49 23.61 -20.83
C ALA A 58 14.93 23.48 -21.35
N VAL A 59 15.38 22.24 -21.58
CA VAL A 59 16.68 21.92 -22.19
C VAL A 59 16.51 20.73 -23.12
N GLY A 60 17.22 20.72 -24.24
CA GLY A 60 17.13 19.67 -25.26
C GLY A 60 16.59 20.20 -26.58
N SER A 61 16.40 19.30 -27.54
CA SER A 61 15.85 19.62 -28.86
C SER A 61 14.59 18.80 -29.12
N ALA A 62 13.46 19.49 -29.36
CA ALA A 62 12.21 18.84 -29.72
C ALA A 62 12.38 18.07 -31.05
N GLN A 63 11.77 16.89 -31.14
CA GLN A 63 11.82 16.09 -32.37
C GLN A 63 10.65 16.40 -33.30
N PRO A 64 10.82 16.26 -34.63
CA PRO A 64 9.74 16.45 -35.59
C PRO A 64 8.57 15.49 -35.33
N ILE A 65 7.35 16.02 -35.45
CA ILE A 65 6.12 15.22 -35.47
C ILE A 65 6.19 14.29 -36.67
N ASN A 66 5.88 13.01 -36.47
CA ASN A 66 5.87 12.02 -37.54
C ASN A 66 4.53 11.26 -37.55
N SER A 67 4.20 10.64 -38.68
CA SER A 67 2.99 9.82 -38.84
C SER A 67 3.40 8.39 -39.18
N ASN A 68 4.08 7.71 -38.26
CA ASN A 68 4.48 6.31 -38.45
C ASN A 68 3.39 5.35 -37.93
N THR A 69 3.31 4.13 -38.45
CA THR A 69 2.34 3.12 -37.98
C THR A 69 2.73 2.45 -36.66
N THR A 70 3.94 2.70 -36.16
CA THR A 70 4.42 2.30 -34.83
C THR A 70 5.27 3.41 -34.21
N GLY A 71 4.96 3.78 -32.96
CA GLY A 71 5.66 4.79 -32.17
C GLY A 71 5.61 6.21 -32.75
N VAL A 72 4.49 6.89 -32.53
CA VAL A 72 4.19 8.19 -33.13
C VAL A 72 4.65 9.31 -32.21
N ASN A 73 5.56 10.17 -32.68
CA ASN A 73 5.87 11.41 -31.95
C ASN A 73 4.78 12.45 -32.25
N THR A 74 4.02 12.85 -31.23
CA THR A 74 2.99 13.90 -31.36
C THR A 74 3.54 15.31 -31.11
N GLY A 75 4.81 15.40 -30.68
CA GLY A 75 5.56 16.65 -30.55
C GLY A 75 5.29 17.44 -29.28
N GLY A 76 4.48 16.94 -28.34
CA GLY A 76 4.14 17.68 -27.13
C GLY A 76 3.53 16.84 -26.02
N TRP A 77 3.29 17.50 -24.88
CA TRP A 77 2.77 16.88 -23.66
C TRP A 77 1.41 16.18 -23.83
N GLN A 78 0.66 16.46 -24.90
CA GLN A 78 -0.61 15.82 -25.19
C GLN A 78 -0.48 14.32 -25.43
N ALA A 79 0.71 13.85 -25.84
CA ALA A 79 1.02 12.42 -25.90
C ALA A 79 0.83 11.73 -24.54
N LEU A 80 1.12 12.44 -23.45
CA LEU A 80 1.22 11.89 -22.09
C LEU A 80 -0.10 11.46 -21.44
N LEU A 81 -1.22 11.59 -22.14
CA LEU A 81 -2.57 11.44 -21.59
C LEU A 81 -3.05 9.98 -21.53
N SER A 82 -2.40 9.08 -22.27
CA SER A 82 -2.74 7.66 -22.34
C SER A 82 -1.47 6.83 -22.53
N SER A 83 -1.51 5.56 -22.11
CA SER A 83 -0.50 4.56 -22.49
C SER A 83 -0.94 3.95 -23.81
N ASP A 84 -0.42 4.47 -24.93
CA ASP A 84 -0.87 4.11 -26.27
C ASP A 84 0.23 4.16 -27.36
N ASN A 85 1.50 4.29 -26.98
CA ASN A 85 2.67 4.42 -27.86
C ASN A 85 2.68 5.71 -28.71
N TYR A 86 2.08 6.78 -28.19
CA TYR A 86 2.20 8.13 -28.71
C TYR A 86 3.11 8.94 -27.80
N TYR A 87 4.24 9.37 -28.34
CA TYR A 87 5.33 9.90 -27.55
C TYR A 87 5.44 11.43 -27.61
N TRP A 88 5.99 12.00 -26.54
CA TRP A 88 6.65 13.29 -26.54
C TRP A 88 8.17 13.12 -26.51
N ASP A 89 8.80 13.47 -27.63
CA ASP A 89 10.21 13.17 -27.86
C ASP A 89 11.11 14.39 -27.75
N ALA A 90 12.22 14.20 -27.05
CA ALA A 90 13.33 15.15 -27.01
C ALA A 90 14.66 14.43 -27.21
N THR A 91 15.56 15.11 -27.91
CA THR A 91 16.95 14.68 -28.04
C THR A 91 17.82 15.49 -27.08
N SER A 92 18.71 14.80 -26.38
CA SER A 92 19.68 15.42 -25.50
C SER A 92 20.64 16.30 -26.29
N THR A 93 21.18 17.33 -25.65
CA THR A 93 22.15 18.28 -26.23
C THR A 93 23.46 18.24 -25.46
N ALA A 94 24.39 19.16 -25.77
CA ALA A 94 25.62 19.32 -24.99
C ALA A 94 25.36 19.58 -23.49
N SER A 95 24.23 20.20 -23.17
CA SER A 95 23.79 20.49 -21.79
C SER A 95 22.83 19.43 -21.22
N GLY A 96 22.62 18.32 -21.93
CA GLY A 96 21.64 17.32 -21.55
C GLY A 96 20.22 17.63 -22.05
N PHE A 97 19.20 17.22 -21.29
CA PHE A 97 17.79 17.55 -21.51
C PHE A 97 17.02 17.76 -20.21
N SER A 98 15.90 18.48 -20.29
CA SER A 98 14.93 18.71 -19.22
C SER A 98 13.54 18.83 -19.83
N GLN A 99 12.82 17.71 -19.89
CA GLN A 99 11.42 17.64 -20.32
C GLN A 99 10.53 17.77 -19.09
N GLU A 100 9.82 18.89 -18.98
CA GLU A 100 9.01 19.26 -17.82
C GLU A 100 7.53 19.05 -18.11
N VAL A 101 6.81 18.44 -17.17
CA VAL A 101 5.39 18.11 -17.27
C VAL A 101 4.65 18.86 -16.17
N PHE A 102 3.59 19.56 -16.56
CA PHE A 102 2.73 20.34 -15.65
C PHE A 102 1.49 19.52 -15.32
N ILE A 103 1.18 19.43 -14.03
CA ILE A 103 -0.05 18.82 -13.53
C ILE A 103 -0.70 19.85 -12.61
N ASP A 104 -1.68 20.59 -13.14
CA ASP A 104 -2.33 21.70 -12.43
C ASP A 104 -3.57 21.25 -11.64
N GLY A 105 -3.99 22.07 -10.66
CA GLY A 105 -5.20 21.81 -9.88
C GLY A 105 -5.10 20.65 -8.89
N VAL A 106 -3.90 20.22 -8.53
CA VAL A 106 -3.69 19.14 -7.55
C VAL A 106 -4.10 19.63 -6.16
N GLU A 107 -4.93 18.83 -5.50
CA GLU A 107 -5.36 19.03 -4.12
C GLU A 107 -4.99 17.78 -3.31
N LEU A 108 -4.44 17.97 -2.10
CA LEU A 108 -4.04 16.81 -1.30
C LEU A 108 -5.23 16.02 -0.80
N ASN A 109 -6.28 16.70 -0.33
CA ASN A 109 -7.41 16.06 0.32
C ASN A 109 -6.89 15.00 1.33
N ASN A 110 -6.19 15.42 2.40
CA ASN A 110 -5.60 14.50 3.39
C ASN A 110 -4.70 13.35 2.89
N ALA A 111 -4.28 13.34 1.61
CA ALA A 111 -3.40 12.32 1.03
C ALA A 111 -2.14 12.15 1.90
N ASN A 112 -1.76 10.89 2.09
CA ASN A 112 -0.50 10.52 2.73
C ASN A 112 0.57 10.15 1.70
N LYS A 113 0.18 10.03 0.42
CA LYS A 113 1.08 9.65 -0.66
C LYS A 113 0.72 10.30 -2.00
N PHE A 114 1.75 10.63 -2.79
CA PHE A 114 1.61 10.68 -4.25
C PHE A 114 2.10 9.38 -4.87
N ALA A 115 1.25 8.74 -5.66
CA ALA A 115 1.66 7.68 -6.57
C ALA A 115 1.79 8.29 -7.98
N ILE A 116 2.99 8.24 -8.55
CA ILE A 116 3.27 8.81 -9.87
C ILE A 116 3.66 7.67 -10.79
N VAL A 117 3.02 7.60 -11.96
CA VAL A 117 3.41 6.69 -13.04
C VAL A 117 3.98 7.52 -14.18
N ILE A 118 5.14 7.12 -14.68
CA ILE A 118 5.78 7.68 -15.87
C ILE A 118 6.15 6.51 -16.78
N GLU A 119 5.63 6.48 -18.00
CA GLU A 119 6.04 5.53 -19.04
C GLU A 119 6.98 6.22 -20.01
N ALA A 120 8.15 5.62 -20.17
CA ALA A 120 9.23 6.26 -20.89
C ALA A 120 10.26 5.25 -21.38
N ASP A 121 10.98 5.67 -22.42
CA ASP A 121 12.11 4.92 -22.96
C ASP A 121 13.23 5.85 -23.43
N THR A 122 14.33 5.23 -23.84
CA THR A 122 15.38 5.91 -24.60
C THR A 122 15.92 4.99 -25.68
N ASP A 123 16.40 5.55 -26.78
CA ASP A 123 17.08 4.77 -27.81
C ASP A 123 18.55 4.47 -27.47
N ASN A 124 19.05 4.94 -26.32
CA ASN A 124 20.46 4.86 -25.98
C ASN A 124 20.72 4.68 -24.47
N THR A 125 21.42 3.59 -24.13
CA THR A 125 21.72 3.22 -22.74
C THR A 125 22.77 4.10 -22.06
N THR A 126 23.45 4.98 -22.80
CA THR A 126 24.38 5.97 -22.23
C THR A 126 23.67 7.17 -21.62
N LEU A 127 22.38 7.36 -21.94
CA LEU A 127 21.57 8.44 -21.42
C LEU A 127 21.19 8.17 -19.96
N ASN A 128 21.80 8.88 -19.03
CA ASN A 128 21.49 8.77 -17.60
C ASN A 128 20.23 9.59 -17.29
N ARG A 129 19.11 8.92 -17.05
CA ARG A 129 17.81 9.58 -16.81
C ARG A 129 17.48 9.66 -15.33
N PHE A 130 17.08 10.85 -14.91
CA PHE A 130 16.54 11.13 -13.58
C PHE A 130 15.14 11.71 -13.71
N TYR A 131 14.18 11.13 -13.01
CA TYR A 131 12.86 11.72 -12.84
C TYR A 131 12.85 12.52 -11.55
N GLN A 132 12.31 13.72 -11.63
CA GLN A 132 12.38 14.67 -10.52
C GLN A 132 11.06 15.40 -10.32
N ILE A 133 10.83 15.84 -9.09
CA ILE A 133 9.70 16.68 -8.70
C ILE A 133 10.20 17.99 -8.12
N CYS A 134 9.54 19.09 -8.45
CA CYS A 134 9.84 20.39 -7.86
C CYS A 134 9.30 20.44 -6.43
N ASP A 135 10.20 20.61 -5.45
CA ASP A 135 9.89 21.08 -4.11
C ASP A 135 9.82 22.61 -4.19
N TRP A 136 8.63 23.19 -4.07
CA TRP A 136 8.40 24.63 -4.18
C TRP A 136 8.88 25.42 -2.95
N VAL A 137 9.20 24.73 -1.86
CA VAL A 137 9.49 25.32 -0.55
C VAL A 137 10.98 25.25 -0.23
N SER A 138 11.62 24.11 -0.49
CA SER A 138 13.02 23.88 -0.11
C SER A 138 13.96 24.12 -1.28
N SER A 139 14.95 25.01 -1.11
CA SER A 139 16.06 25.21 -2.05
C SER A 139 17.38 24.59 -1.56
N THR A 140 17.42 24.12 -0.30
CA THR A 140 18.56 23.43 0.31
C THR A 140 18.26 21.93 0.42
N THR A 141 19.29 21.08 0.43
CA THR A 141 19.15 19.60 0.52
C THR A 141 18.30 18.96 -0.60
N VAL A 142 18.18 19.68 -1.72
CA VAL A 142 17.61 19.22 -2.99
C VAL A 142 18.71 18.65 -3.89
N ASP A 143 18.34 17.86 -4.89
CA ASP A 143 19.28 17.21 -5.82
C ASP A 143 19.77 18.15 -6.90
N ASN A 144 18.90 19.05 -7.37
CA ASN A 144 19.28 20.12 -8.28
C ASN A 144 18.69 21.45 -7.78
N PRO A 145 19.42 22.55 -7.92
CA PRO A 145 18.95 23.87 -7.50
C PRO A 145 17.73 24.32 -8.32
N ALA A 146 17.13 25.42 -7.90
CA ALA A 146 16.07 26.11 -8.63
C ALA A 146 16.40 26.25 -10.12
N SER A 147 15.38 26.11 -10.95
CA SER A 147 15.39 26.48 -12.37
C SER A 147 14.30 27.52 -12.63
N ASP A 148 14.27 28.12 -13.82
CA ASP A 148 13.24 29.12 -14.17
C ASP A 148 11.81 28.61 -13.94
N SER A 149 11.56 27.33 -14.22
CA SER A 149 10.25 26.68 -13.99
C SER A 149 9.99 26.29 -12.52
N CYS A 150 11.04 26.05 -11.73
CA CYS A 150 11.00 25.69 -10.31
C CYS A 150 11.72 26.76 -9.48
N ALA A 151 11.23 28.01 -9.57
CA ALA A 151 12.00 29.20 -9.23
C ALA A 151 12.23 29.43 -7.72
N THR A 152 11.34 28.97 -6.84
CA THR A 152 11.39 29.27 -5.39
C THR A 152 12.04 28.18 -4.55
N GLY A 153 12.21 26.98 -5.09
CA GLY A 153 12.74 25.84 -4.33
C GLY A 153 13.78 25.06 -5.12
N GLY A 154 13.56 23.78 -5.35
CA GLY A 154 14.52 22.94 -6.08
C GLY A 154 13.98 21.56 -6.40
N TRP A 155 14.78 20.78 -7.12
CA TRP A 155 14.35 19.50 -7.65
C TRP A 155 14.79 18.34 -6.77
N ARG A 156 13.86 17.44 -6.44
CA ARG A 156 14.13 16.19 -5.75
C ARG A 156 14.05 15.02 -6.71
N THR A 157 15.06 14.16 -6.69
CA THR A 157 15.13 12.96 -7.52
C THR A 157 14.21 11.89 -6.98
N LEU A 158 13.38 11.34 -7.85
CA LEU A 158 12.45 10.25 -7.56
C LEU A 158 13.14 8.89 -7.70
N ASN A 159 14.13 8.75 -8.57
CA ASN A 159 14.83 7.48 -8.74
C ASN A 159 15.31 6.91 -7.41
N THR A 160 15.09 5.61 -7.19
CA THR A 160 15.54 4.90 -5.99
C THR A 160 17.03 5.13 -5.76
N ARG A 161 17.39 5.58 -4.54
CA ARG A 161 18.75 5.96 -4.13
C ARG A 161 19.45 6.94 -5.09
N ARG A 162 18.66 7.69 -5.88
CA ARG A 162 19.15 8.66 -6.86
C ARG A 162 20.05 7.99 -7.92
N ALA A 163 19.82 6.72 -8.21
CA ALA A 163 20.51 5.99 -9.27
C ALA A 163 19.92 6.37 -10.64
N ALA A 164 20.77 6.62 -11.62
CA ALA A 164 20.32 6.93 -12.98
C ALA A 164 19.64 5.71 -13.62
N ILE A 165 18.57 5.96 -14.37
CA ILE A 165 17.95 4.94 -15.21
C ILE A 165 18.60 4.98 -16.59
N THR A 166 19.15 3.85 -17.03
CA THR A 166 19.90 3.70 -18.30
C THR A 166 19.30 2.63 -19.22
N THR A 167 18.23 1.95 -18.81
CA THR A 167 17.55 0.97 -19.66
C THR A 167 16.93 1.64 -20.89
N ALA A 168 17.03 1.00 -22.05
CA ALA A 168 16.48 1.52 -23.31
C ALA A 168 15.06 1.00 -23.62
N THR A 169 14.63 -0.06 -22.94
CA THR A 169 13.29 -0.61 -23.08
C THR A 169 12.26 0.34 -22.47
N GLU A 170 11.12 0.48 -23.15
CA GLU A 170 9.96 1.16 -22.59
C GLU A 170 9.51 0.50 -21.30
N THR A 171 9.31 1.32 -20.28
CA THR A 171 9.05 0.84 -18.93
C THR A 171 8.14 1.83 -18.22
N ALA A 172 7.11 1.29 -17.57
CA ALA A 172 6.30 2.03 -16.61
C ALA A 172 7.04 2.11 -15.27
N PHE A 173 7.52 3.31 -14.95
CA PHE A 173 8.16 3.64 -13.68
C PHE A 173 7.10 4.15 -12.71
N THR A 174 6.92 3.46 -11.58
CA THR A 174 6.05 3.93 -10.50
C THR A 174 6.88 4.54 -9.38
N PHE A 175 6.49 5.71 -8.87
CA PHE A 175 7.16 6.41 -7.78
C PHE A 175 6.16 6.71 -6.65
N HIS A 176 6.49 6.35 -5.42
CA HIS A 176 5.71 6.69 -4.23
C HIS A 176 6.38 7.82 -3.45
N ILE A 177 5.78 9.01 -3.42
CA ILE A 177 6.24 10.15 -2.60
C ILE A 177 5.43 10.18 -1.30
N TYR A 178 6.11 10.27 -0.18
CA TYR A 178 5.55 10.39 1.16
C TYR A 178 6.53 11.19 2.02
N ASN A 179 6.07 11.69 3.17
CA ASN A 179 6.93 12.44 4.06
C ASN A 179 8.07 11.57 4.62
N GLY A 180 9.31 12.08 4.61
CA GLY A 180 10.48 11.32 5.02
C GLY A 180 11.05 10.37 3.96
N ARG A 181 10.54 10.43 2.71
CA ARG A 181 11.11 9.69 1.58
C ARG A 181 12.59 10.00 1.32
N TRP A 182 13.05 11.22 1.55
CA TRP A 182 14.43 11.63 1.28
C TRP A 182 15.23 11.80 2.57
N ASN A 183 16.55 11.67 2.48
CA ASN A 183 17.49 12.02 3.53
C ASN A 183 18.29 13.29 3.18
N THR A 184 18.97 13.85 4.19
CA THR A 184 19.62 15.16 4.15
C THR A 184 20.69 15.34 3.06
N ALA A 185 21.24 14.25 2.50
CA ALA A 185 22.17 14.34 1.38
C ALA A 185 22.18 13.10 0.46
N PRO A 186 22.36 13.28 -0.87
CA PRO A 186 22.35 12.22 -1.89
C PRO A 186 23.30 11.05 -1.66
N THR A 187 24.45 11.34 -1.04
CA THR A 187 25.54 10.39 -0.81
C THR A 187 25.67 10.01 0.65
N SER A 188 24.73 10.45 1.51
CA SER A 188 24.85 10.22 2.94
C SER A 188 24.33 8.85 3.35
N SER A 189 25.08 8.20 4.23
CA SER A 189 24.60 7.12 5.10
C SER A 189 23.67 7.63 6.21
N SER A 190 23.11 8.84 6.05
CA SER A 190 22.22 9.45 7.03
C SER A 190 20.94 8.62 7.16
N ASN A 191 20.60 8.33 8.41
CA ASN A 191 19.35 7.69 8.81
C ASN A 191 18.30 8.69 9.32
N THR A 192 18.60 9.99 9.23
CA THR A 192 17.65 11.06 9.54
C THR A 192 16.86 11.41 8.27
N PRO A 193 15.52 11.27 8.30
CA PRO A 193 14.68 11.67 7.18
C PRO A 193 14.64 13.20 7.06
N LEU A 194 14.41 13.68 5.84
CA LEU A 194 13.99 15.05 5.59
C LEU A 194 12.47 15.14 5.76
N ASP A 195 12.03 16.12 6.55
CA ASP A 195 10.61 16.49 6.63
C ASP A 195 10.23 17.28 5.37
N THR A 196 9.57 16.60 4.44
CA THR A 196 9.12 17.13 3.15
C THR A 196 7.66 16.74 2.98
N PRO A 197 6.73 17.45 3.63
CA PRO A 197 5.31 17.16 3.52
C PRO A 197 4.85 17.31 2.06
N LEU A 198 3.81 16.58 1.67
CA LEU A 198 3.34 16.57 0.27
C LEU A 198 2.96 17.96 -0.25
N SER A 199 2.54 18.87 0.64
CA SER A 199 2.22 20.25 0.31
C SER A 199 3.39 21.02 -0.30
N ASN A 200 4.63 20.61 -0.03
CA ASN A 200 5.81 21.24 -0.63
C ASN A 200 5.85 21.06 -2.16
N PHE A 201 5.22 20.01 -2.69
CA PHE A 201 5.26 19.71 -4.12
C PHE A 201 4.08 20.30 -4.90
N ILE A 202 3.15 20.98 -4.21
CA ILE A 202 2.01 21.66 -4.82
C ILE A 202 2.24 23.17 -4.77
N ARG A 203 2.18 23.83 -5.91
CA ARG A 203 2.30 25.29 -5.98
C ARG A 203 1.02 25.96 -5.48
N ASN A 204 1.16 26.84 -4.50
CA ASN A 204 0.03 27.52 -3.84
C ASN A 204 -0.90 28.31 -4.78
N SER A 205 -0.40 28.81 -5.92
CA SER A 205 -1.18 29.69 -6.80
C SER A 205 -2.25 28.96 -7.62
N ASP A 206 -1.97 27.72 -8.02
CA ASP A 206 -2.73 27.01 -9.06
C ASP A 206 -2.74 25.48 -8.87
N GLY A 207 -2.25 25.00 -7.74
CA GLY A 207 -2.21 23.56 -7.46
C GLY A 207 -1.19 22.80 -8.31
N ARG A 208 -0.20 23.48 -8.93
CA ARG A 208 0.74 22.82 -9.84
C ARG A 208 1.67 21.86 -9.11
N VAL A 209 1.65 20.60 -9.51
CA VAL A 209 2.79 19.68 -9.38
C VAL A 209 3.61 19.74 -10.66
N LEU A 210 4.93 19.90 -10.52
CA LEU A 210 5.86 19.99 -11.63
C LEU A 210 6.82 18.80 -11.59
N LEU A 211 6.75 17.98 -12.62
CA LEU A 211 7.63 16.83 -12.82
C LEU A 211 8.60 17.11 -13.96
N ARG A 212 9.75 16.42 -13.97
CA ARG A 212 10.62 16.41 -15.16
C ARG A 212 11.34 15.08 -15.34
N ALA A 213 11.55 14.74 -16.61
CA ALA A 213 12.63 13.85 -17.01
C ALA A 213 13.88 14.71 -17.28
N PHE A 214 14.98 14.38 -16.62
CA PHE A 214 16.20 15.18 -16.58
C PHE A 214 17.43 14.32 -16.86
N SER A 215 18.35 14.86 -17.64
CA SER A 215 19.69 14.29 -17.81
C SER A 215 20.68 15.41 -18.05
N SER A 216 21.88 15.28 -17.48
CA SER A 216 23.04 16.09 -17.84
C SER A 216 23.96 15.38 -18.84
N THR A 217 23.60 14.18 -19.31
CA THR A 217 24.43 13.43 -20.25
C THR A 217 24.48 14.16 -21.58
N ASN A 218 25.68 14.59 -21.97
CA ASN A 218 25.95 15.12 -23.30
C ASN A 218 25.88 13.97 -24.33
N CYS A 219 24.77 13.90 -25.05
CA CYS A 219 24.60 12.95 -26.14
C CYS A 219 23.64 13.51 -27.19
N ALA A 220 24.18 14.20 -28.19
CA ALA A 220 23.41 14.87 -29.24
C ALA A 220 22.54 13.93 -30.10
N THR A 221 22.73 12.61 -29.98
CA THR A 221 21.96 11.58 -30.70
C THR A 221 21.05 10.76 -29.80
N CYS A 222 21.09 10.95 -28.48
CA CYS A 222 20.27 10.19 -27.55
C CYS A 222 18.89 10.82 -27.45
N ARG A 223 17.87 10.04 -27.80
CA ARG A 223 16.47 10.42 -27.71
C ARG A 223 15.87 9.88 -26.42
N HIS A 224 15.08 10.71 -25.76
CA HIS A 224 14.18 10.34 -24.68
C HIS A 224 12.74 10.46 -25.16
N ARG A 225 11.92 9.48 -24.80
CA ARG A 225 10.51 9.40 -25.20
C ARG A 225 9.66 9.21 -23.96
N LEU A 226 8.64 10.05 -23.82
CA LEU A 226 7.63 9.94 -22.77
C LEU A 226 6.29 9.55 -23.41
N ASP A 227 5.66 8.48 -22.95
CA ASP A 227 4.35 7.99 -23.45
C ASP A 227 3.21 8.40 -22.53
N TYR A 228 3.39 8.20 -21.21
CA TYR A 228 2.31 8.41 -20.24
C TYR A 228 2.85 9.04 -18.96
N VAL A 229 2.08 9.97 -18.38
CA VAL A 229 2.33 10.50 -17.04
C VAL A 229 1.03 10.61 -16.30
N ASN A 230 0.98 10.11 -15.07
CA ASN A 230 -0.16 10.27 -14.19
C ASN A 230 0.30 10.49 -12.75
N LEU A 231 -0.42 11.34 -12.02
CA LEU A 231 -0.21 11.55 -10.59
C LEU A 231 -1.50 11.25 -9.86
N GLN A 232 -1.42 10.48 -8.79
CA GLN A 232 -2.53 10.23 -7.88
C GLN A 232 -2.19 10.77 -6.49
N ALA A 233 -3.04 11.65 -5.97
CA ALA A 233 -3.02 12.06 -4.56
C ALA A 233 -3.97 11.13 -3.79
N VAL A 234 -3.40 10.24 -2.97
CA VAL A 234 -4.17 9.13 -2.38
C VAL A 234 -3.89 8.96 -0.90
N ILE A 235 -4.86 8.32 -0.24
CA ILE A 235 -4.65 7.69 1.06
C ILE A 235 -4.36 6.23 0.78
N ASP A 236 -3.09 5.88 0.83
CA ASP A 236 -2.61 4.53 0.57
C ASP A 236 -2.44 3.79 1.91
N PRO A 237 -3.03 2.60 2.08
CA PRO A 237 -2.79 1.76 3.26
C PRO A 237 -1.38 1.15 3.31
N VAL A 238 -0.57 1.31 2.26
CA VAL A 238 0.84 0.88 2.25
C VAL A 238 1.75 2.01 2.66
N TYR A 239 2.61 1.75 3.64
CA TYR A 239 3.56 2.69 4.21
C TYR A 239 4.99 2.21 4.00
N MET A 240 5.87 3.16 3.71
CA MET A 240 7.28 2.92 3.47
C MET A 240 8.14 3.56 4.59
N PRO A 241 9.36 3.05 4.86
CA PRO A 241 10.25 3.54 5.90
C PRO A 241 10.64 5.01 5.75
N ALA A 242 10.66 5.76 6.86
CA ALA A 242 11.05 7.17 6.90
C ALA A 242 12.14 7.46 7.94
N GLY A 243 13.28 6.78 7.84
CA GLY A 243 14.40 6.94 8.76
C GLY A 243 14.77 5.65 9.47
N ALA A 244 15.78 5.74 10.31
CA ALA A 244 16.19 4.67 11.22
C ALA A 244 16.80 5.25 12.50
N VAL A 245 16.30 4.82 13.65
CA VAL A 245 16.76 5.22 14.97
C VAL A 245 17.38 4.01 15.65
N LEU A 246 18.67 4.07 15.97
CA LEU A 246 19.37 2.99 16.65
C LEU A 246 19.19 3.14 18.17
N GLN A 247 18.58 2.14 18.81
CA GLN A 247 18.60 1.99 20.27
C GLN A 247 19.87 1.28 20.73
N SER A 248 20.40 0.36 19.91
CA SER A 248 21.65 -0.36 20.13
C SER A 248 22.28 -0.79 18.80
N GLY A 249 23.60 -0.92 18.78
CA GLY A 249 24.37 -1.24 17.57
C GLY A 249 24.78 0.00 16.76
N THR A 250 25.37 -0.23 15.59
CA THR A 250 25.90 0.83 14.71
C THR A 250 25.56 0.54 13.26
N THR A 251 25.46 1.57 12.42
CA THR A 251 25.23 1.41 10.98
C THR A 251 26.08 2.40 10.18
N ALA A 252 26.56 1.95 9.03
CA ALA A 252 27.20 2.79 8.01
C ALA A 252 26.35 2.91 6.74
N THR A 253 25.16 2.32 6.76
CA THR A 253 24.20 2.29 5.65
C THR A 253 22.97 3.12 6.00
N THR A 254 22.12 3.39 5.01
CA THR A 254 20.95 4.28 5.15
C THR A 254 19.65 3.51 5.00
N TYR A 255 18.60 3.96 5.69
CA TYR A 255 17.23 3.47 5.50
C TYR A 255 16.73 3.64 4.06
N GLN A 256 17.36 4.49 3.23
CA GLN A 256 17.06 4.58 1.81
C GLN A 256 17.24 3.24 1.08
N ASN A 257 18.07 2.35 1.63
CA ASN A 257 18.30 1.02 1.10
C ASN A 257 17.08 0.10 1.31
N ILE A 258 16.24 0.33 2.33
CA ILE A 258 15.05 -0.51 2.61
C ILE A 258 13.76 -0.02 1.95
N ILE A 259 13.82 1.11 1.24
CA ILE A 259 12.73 1.61 0.38
C ILE A 259 12.77 0.90 -0.99
N ASN A 260 13.76 0.03 -1.20
CA ASN A 260 13.97 -0.70 -2.43
C ASN A 260 12.80 -1.65 -2.75
N GLY A 261 12.66 -2.00 -4.03
CA GLY A 261 12.19 -3.33 -4.39
C GLY A 261 10.74 -3.51 -4.84
N VAL A 262 9.89 -2.49 -4.76
CA VAL A 262 8.44 -2.76 -4.83
C VAL A 262 7.62 -1.92 -5.79
N LEU A 263 8.31 -1.18 -6.65
CA LEU A 263 7.68 -0.38 -7.70
C LEU A 263 8.22 -0.77 -9.06
N SER A 264 7.30 -0.98 -10.01
CA SER A 264 7.62 -1.31 -11.39
C SER A 264 8.69 -0.39 -11.96
N GLY A 265 9.70 -0.98 -12.61
CA GLY A 265 10.71 -0.26 -13.39
C GLY A 265 11.89 0.36 -12.64
N GLN A 266 11.93 0.39 -11.30
CA GLN A 266 13.00 1.09 -10.57
C GLN A 266 14.11 0.21 -9.99
N SER A 267 13.76 -0.85 -9.26
CA SER A 267 14.65 -1.93 -8.83
C SER A 267 13.86 -2.94 -8.00
N ALA A 268 14.23 -4.23 -8.08
CA ALA A 268 13.79 -5.29 -7.17
C ALA A 268 14.79 -5.40 -5.99
N SER A 269 14.67 -6.43 -5.14
CA SER A 269 15.76 -6.92 -4.27
C SER A 269 17.10 -6.81 -4.99
N ASP A 270 18.07 -6.13 -4.39
CA ASP A 270 19.34 -5.81 -5.04
C ASP A 270 20.57 -5.90 -4.14
N ASN A 271 20.40 -6.51 -2.96
CA ASN A 271 21.43 -6.73 -1.96
C ASN A 271 22.05 -5.43 -1.42
N ALA A 272 21.38 -4.27 -1.58
CA ALA A 272 21.74 -3.07 -0.86
C ALA A 272 20.94 -3.02 0.44
N TYR A 273 21.63 -3.24 1.55
CA TYR A 273 20.96 -3.37 2.84
C TYR A 273 21.04 -2.08 3.67
N LEU A 274 20.03 -1.85 4.51
CA LEU A 274 20.26 -1.26 5.82
C LEU A 274 20.86 -2.34 6.72
N SER A 275 22.14 -2.21 7.04
CA SER A 275 22.90 -3.14 7.88
C SER A 275 23.19 -2.49 9.24
N VAL A 276 22.69 -3.09 10.30
CA VAL A 276 22.95 -2.67 11.68
C VAL A 276 23.82 -3.72 12.37
N ALA A 277 25.05 -3.35 12.68
CA ALA A 277 26.04 -4.19 13.34
C ALA A 277 25.87 -4.14 14.85
N GLY A 278 25.78 -5.31 15.47
CA GLY A 278 25.96 -5.46 16.92
C GLY A 278 27.43 -5.43 17.32
N SER A 279 27.72 -5.71 18.59
CA SER A 279 29.08 -6.01 19.03
C SER A 279 29.09 -7.16 20.05
N ALA A 280 30.28 -7.58 20.49
CA ALA A 280 30.41 -8.59 21.54
C ALA A 280 29.70 -8.20 22.86
N THR A 281 29.37 -6.92 23.05
CA THR A 281 28.71 -6.40 24.26
C THR A 281 27.37 -5.72 23.98
N GLN A 282 26.91 -5.65 22.73
CA GLN A 282 25.69 -4.96 22.34
C GLN A 282 24.83 -5.82 21.42
N THR A 283 23.52 -5.80 21.65
CA THR A 283 22.52 -6.31 20.70
C THR A 283 22.40 -5.35 19.52
N VAL A 284 21.76 -5.81 18.45
CA VAL A 284 21.16 -4.90 17.46
C VAL A 284 19.79 -4.52 17.98
N ASP A 285 19.46 -3.23 18.01
CA ASP A 285 18.08 -2.74 18.23
C ASP A 285 17.88 -1.45 17.45
N ILE A 286 16.96 -1.49 16.49
CA ILE A 286 16.64 -0.41 15.57
C ILE A 286 15.13 -0.19 15.53
N SER A 287 14.71 1.06 15.44
CA SER A 287 13.33 1.47 15.17
C SER A 287 13.24 2.25 13.86
N ILE A 288 12.21 1.94 13.08
CA ILE A 288 11.96 2.47 11.75
C ILE A 288 10.57 3.12 11.78
N PRO A 289 10.47 4.46 11.62
CA PRO A 289 9.21 5.16 11.62
C PRO A 289 8.51 5.10 10.25
N PHE A 290 7.18 5.05 10.31
CA PHE A 290 6.25 5.13 9.18
C PHE A 290 5.28 6.28 9.47
N PRO A 291 5.51 7.48 8.91
CA PRO A 291 4.76 8.69 9.23
C PRO A 291 3.43 8.75 8.47
N ASP A 292 2.58 9.71 8.87
CA ASP A 292 1.32 10.05 8.20
C ASP A 292 0.38 8.85 7.98
N VAL A 293 0.32 7.94 8.96
CA VAL A 293 -0.59 6.81 8.93
C VAL A 293 -2.03 7.29 9.03
N ARG A 294 -2.81 6.91 8.01
CA ARG A 294 -4.25 7.12 7.88
C ARG A 294 -4.97 5.81 8.12
N LEU A 295 -6.03 5.87 8.92
CA LEU A 295 -6.90 4.73 9.18
C LEU A 295 -8.18 4.87 8.36
N PHE A 296 -8.69 3.74 7.90
CA PHE A 296 -10.03 3.61 7.35
C PHE A 296 -10.91 2.81 8.34
N PRO A 297 -12.23 3.00 8.35
CA PRO A 297 -13.09 2.22 9.22
C PRO A 297 -13.03 0.72 8.87
N GLY A 298 -12.86 -0.12 9.89
CA GLY A 298 -12.66 -1.56 9.74
C GLY A 298 -11.21 -2.01 9.91
N ALA A 299 -10.23 -1.10 9.74
CA ALA A 299 -8.81 -1.42 9.90
C ALA A 299 -8.53 -1.98 11.31
N ASN A 300 -8.01 -3.21 11.36
CA ASN A 300 -7.79 -3.95 12.61
C ASN A 300 -6.47 -4.74 12.60
N SER A 301 -5.64 -4.55 11.58
CA SER A 301 -4.43 -5.33 11.38
C SER A 301 -3.31 -4.51 10.76
N VAL A 302 -2.07 -4.85 11.12
CA VAL A 302 -0.86 -4.33 10.49
C VAL A 302 -0.07 -5.52 9.98
N LEU A 303 0.18 -5.54 8.67
CA LEU A 303 1.11 -6.46 8.04
C LEU A 303 2.45 -5.74 7.86
N ILE A 304 3.56 -6.42 8.11
CA ILE A 304 4.87 -6.01 7.59
C ILE A 304 5.34 -7.05 6.59
N ARG A 305 6.03 -6.61 5.55
CA ARG A 305 6.82 -7.48 4.71
C ARG A 305 8.24 -6.98 4.68
N ALA A 306 9.18 -7.89 4.88
CA ALA A 306 10.58 -7.58 4.91
C ALA A 306 11.40 -8.65 4.19
N GLU A 307 12.45 -8.20 3.51
CA GLU A 307 13.56 -9.02 3.08
C GLU A 307 14.75 -8.75 3.98
N TYR A 308 15.32 -9.81 4.54
CA TYR A 308 16.35 -9.71 5.56
C TYR A 308 17.33 -10.87 5.52
N SER A 309 18.50 -10.63 6.09
CA SER A 309 19.52 -11.63 6.40
C SER A 309 20.45 -11.13 7.49
N CYS A 310 21.50 -11.90 7.77
CA CYS A 310 22.60 -11.52 8.64
C CYS A 310 23.94 -11.61 7.92
N THR A 311 24.95 -10.88 8.38
CA THR A 311 26.32 -11.02 7.84
C THR A 311 27.01 -12.33 8.22
N ALA A 312 26.55 -12.97 9.30
CA ALA A 312 27.02 -14.26 9.78
C ALA A 312 25.88 -14.95 10.55
N THR A 313 25.99 -16.26 10.76
CA THR A 313 25.07 -16.96 11.67
C THR A 313 25.28 -16.48 13.11
N GLY A 314 24.20 -16.41 13.89
CA GLY A 314 24.25 -15.84 15.23
C GLY A 314 22.94 -15.96 16.00
N PRO A 315 22.78 -15.18 17.10
CA PRO A 315 21.54 -15.11 17.85
C PRO A 315 20.36 -14.75 16.96
N THR A 316 19.18 -15.24 17.34
CA THR A 316 17.94 -14.93 16.62
C THR A 316 17.58 -13.46 16.71
N HIS A 317 16.78 -13.00 15.75
CA HIS A 317 16.26 -11.64 15.70
C HIS A 317 14.73 -11.65 15.54
N ARG A 318 14.08 -10.53 15.86
CA ARG A 318 12.61 -10.40 15.76
C ARG A 318 12.17 -8.99 15.36
N PRO A 319 11.14 -8.87 14.50
CA PRO A 319 10.42 -7.63 14.32
C PRO A 319 9.42 -7.38 15.45
N LYS A 320 9.28 -6.11 15.81
CA LYS A 320 8.39 -5.60 16.87
C LYS A 320 7.66 -4.35 16.39
N ILE A 321 6.55 -4.01 17.03
CA ILE A 321 5.76 -2.81 16.79
C ILE A 321 5.55 -2.10 18.14
N TRP A 322 5.62 -0.77 18.14
CA TRP A 322 5.42 0.00 19.37
C TRP A 322 3.92 0.23 19.61
N ASN A 323 3.44 -0.20 20.77
CA ASN A 323 2.10 0.10 21.25
C ASN A 323 2.16 1.39 22.09
N TYR A 324 1.45 2.44 21.64
CA TYR A 324 1.28 3.72 22.31
C TYR A 324 0.07 3.75 23.29
N ALA A 325 -0.62 2.62 23.51
CA ALA A 325 -1.75 2.55 24.43
C ALA A 325 -1.39 3.15 25.80
N THR A 326 -2.16 4.15 26.21
CA THR A 326 -1.89 4.97 27.41
C THR A 326 -1.72 4.21 28.73
N THR A 327 -2.22 2.98 28.80
CA THR A 327 -2.16 2.15 30.02
C THR A 327 -0.93 1.27 30.09
N THR A 328 -0.34 0.91 28.95
CA THR A 328 0.80 -0.03 28.85
C THR A 328 1.59 0.22 27.56
N PRO A 329 2.31 1.35 27.45
CA PRO A 329 3.18 1.57 26.30
C PRO A 329 4.34 0.58 26.32
N GLN A 330 4.47 -0.21 25.26
CA GLN A 330 5.50 -1.26 25.18
C GLN A 330 5.74 -1.70 23.74
N TRP A 331 6.89 -2.32 23.50
CA TRP A 331 7.11 -3.09 22.28
C TRP A 331 6.31 -4.40 22.33
N GLU A 332 5.65 -4.73 21.23
CA GLU A 332 5.01 -6.03 21.02
C GLU A 332 5.58 -6.69 19.77
N TYR A 333 5.67 -8.02 19.75
CA TYR A 333 6.19 -8.73 18.59
C TYR A 333 5.11 -9.03 17.55
N PHE A 334 5.52 -9.05 16.28
CA PHE A 334 4.67 -9.55 15.19
C PHE A 334 4.47 -11.06 15.23
N SER A 335 5.39 -11.79 15.86
CA SER A 335 5.28 -13.23 16.03
C SER A 335 5.91 -13.70 17.33
N SER A 336 5.37 -14.81 17.85
CA SER A 336 5.90 -15.51 19.01
C SER A 336 7.22 -16.24 18.72
N THR A 337 7.49 -16.55 17.45
CA THR A 337 8.70 -17.26 17.02
C THR A 337 9.78 -16.33 16.52
N ASP A 338 10.99 -16.65 16.94
CA ASP A 338 12.21 -15.96 16.58
C ASP A 338 12.62 -16.28 15.15
N ILE A 339 13.36 -15.37 14.53
CA ILE A 339 13.94 -15.60 13.22
C ILE A 339 15.41 -16.01 13.41
N PRO A 340 15.83 -17.19 12.91
CA PRO A 340 17.23 -17.55 12.85
C PRO A 340 18.02 -16.54 12.03
N CYS A 341 19.15 -16.10 12.57
CA CYS A 341 20.06 -15.20 11.88
C CYS A 341 20.83 -16.01 10.83
N GLY A 342 20.35 -15.97 9.58
CA GLY A 342 20.90 -16.68 8.43
C GLY A 342 21.61 -15.75 7.45
N THR A 343 22.63 -16.24 6.75
CA THR A 343 23.41 -15.43 5.78
C THR A 343 22.76 -15.27 4.41
N THR A 344 21.75 -16.08 4.13
CA THR A 344 20.95 -16.03 2.91
C THR A 344 19.75 -15.13 3.14
N ASP A 345 19.40 -14.31 2.15
CA ASP A 345 18.20 -13.47 2.21
C ASP A 345 16.93 -14.33 2.29
N ALA A 346 16.05 -13.93 3.19
CA ALA A 346 14.73 -14.48 3.36
C ALA A 346 13.72 -13.34 3.30
N THR A 347 12.64 -13.54 2.56
CA THR A 347 11.52 -12.61 2.51
C THR A 347 10.35 -13.20 3.29
N ASN A 348 9.81 -12.45 4.24
CA ASN A 348 8.62 -12.87 4.97
C ASN A 348 7.61 -11.75 5.16
N ALA A 349 6.34 -12.12 5.21
CA ALA A 349 5.24 -11.27 5.63
C ALA A 349 4.70 -11.75 6.98
N LEU A 350 4.46 -10.81 7.89
CA LEU A 350 4.07 -11.05 9.27
C LEU A 350 2.95 -10.09 9.67
N VAL A 351 1.90 -10.60 10.30
CA VAL A 351 0.74 -9.81 10.70
C VAL A 351 0.60 -9.69 12.22
N LYS A 352 0.30 -8.47 12.66
CA LYS A 352 -0.31 -8.19 13.96
C LYS A 352 -1.79 -7.90 13.72
N ASN A 353 -2.67 -8.85 14.03
CA ASN A 353 -4.11 -8.76 13.78
C ASN A 353 -4.93 -8.57 15.07
N ASN A 354 -6.24 -8.38 14.91
CA ASN A 354 -7.21 -8.20 16.01
C ASN A 354 -6.79 -7.09 16.99
N ILE A 355 -6.15 -6.06 16.45
CA ILE A 355 -5.69 -4.91 17.20
C ILE A 355 -6.55 -3.70 16.93
N ARG A 356 -6.57 -2.79 17.89
CA ARG A 356 -6.99 -1.41 17.62
C ARG A 356 -5.79 -0.66 17.05
N VAL A 357 -5.73 -0.49 15.72
CA VAL A 357 -4.56 0.10 15.04
C VAL A 357 -4.20 1.49 15.58
N SER A 358 -5.19 2.29 16.01
CA SER A 358 -4.91 3.61 16.60
C SER A 358 -4.04 3.57 17.86
N ASP A 359 -4.02 2.45 18.59
CA ASP A 359 -3.17 2.30 19.77
C ASP A 359 -1.69 2.10 19.37
N TYR A 360 -1.38 1.83 18.09
CA TYR A 360 -0.04 1.66 17.54
C TYR A 360 0.47 2.88 16.77
N LEU A 361 -0.26 4.00 16.88
CA LEU A 361 0.11 5.27 16.27
C LEU A 361 0.50 6.29 17.33
N SER A 362 1.56 7.05 17.06
CA SER A 362 1.93 8.21 17.86
C SER A 362 0.86 9.31 17.76
N PRO A 363 0.92 10.35 18.60
CA PRO A 363 0.04 11.53 18.47
C PRO A 363 0.16 12.25 17.11
N THR A 364 1.24 12.03 16.36
CA THR A 364 1.48 12.57 15.01
C THR A 364 1.22 11.54 13.91
N SER A 365 0.43 10.49 14.20
CA SER A 365 0.13 9.41 13.25
C SER A 365 1.36 8.66 12.72
N THR A 366 2.38 8.49 13.56
CA THR A 366 3.58 7.71 13.20
C THR A 366 3.51 6.31 13.81
N MET A 367 3.62 5.29 12.98
CA MET A 367 3.82 3.91 13.42
C MET A 367 5.31 3.61 13.54
N LEU A 368 5.74 2.87 14.56
CA LEU A 368 7.13 2.44 14.72
C LEU A 368 7.22 0.93 14.60
N ILE A 369 8.05 0.46 13.66
CA ILE A 369 8.44 -0.94 13.53
C ILE A 369 9.89 -1.06 13.99
N GLY A 370 10.15 -1.93 14.96
CA GLY A 370 11.48 -2.21 15.46
C GLY A 370 12.02 -3.56 14.99
N TRP A 371 13.33 -3.72 15.06
CA TRP A 371 14.02 -4.97 14.77
C TRP A 371 15.16 -5.15 15.76
N GLU A 372 15.22 -6.31 16.43
CA GLU A 372 16.25 -6.54 17.44
C GLU A 372 16.84 -7.94 17.39
N THR A 373 18.07 -8.09 17.89
CA THR A 373 18.65 -9.40 18.23
C THR A 373 18.41 -9.71 19.70
N LEU A 374 18.11 -10.97 20.02
CA LEU A 374 17.75 -11.37 21.38
C LEU A 374 18.95 -11.66 22.28
N ALA A 375 20.16 -11.62 21.72
CA ALA A 375 21.42 -11.63 22.45
C ALA A 375 22.46 -10.76 21.74
N THR A 376 23.53 -10.44 22.45
CA THR A 376 24.69 -9.71 21.90
C THR A 376 25.32 -10.49 20.76
N THR A 377 25.71 -9.81 19.69
CA THR A 377 26.23 -10.46 18.49
C THR A 377 27.21 -9.56 17.75
N THR A 378 28.22 -10.14 17.11
CA THR A 378 29.06 -9.42 16.14
C THR A 378 28.49 -9.47 14.72
N ALA A 379 27.43 -10.24 14.49
CA ALA A 379 26.71 -10.24 13.22
C ALA A 379 25.91 -8.94 13.07
N SER A 380 25.75 -8.50 11.82
CA SER A 380 24.81 -7.42 11.50
C SER A 380 23.49 -8.02 11.07
N VAL A 381 22.38 -7.41 11.49
CA VAL A 381 21.07 -7.63 10.87
C VAL A 381 21.01 -6.73 9.63
N ARG A 382 20.65 -7.33 8.49
CA ARG A 382 20.55 -6.67 7.19
C ARG A 382 19.09 -6.71 6.74
N LEU A 383 18.57 -5.57 6.32
CA LEU A 383 17.26 -5.42 5.70
C LEU A 383 17.46 -4.88 4.28
N ASP A 384 16.91 -5.52 3.25
CA ASP A 384 16.93 -5.03 1.85
C ASP A 384 15.60 -4.34 1.48
N MET A 385 14.50 -4.83 2.05
CA MET A 385 13.18 -4.27 1.82
C MET A 385 12.40 -4.28 3.12
N LEU A 386 11.63 -3.23 3.37
CA LEU A 386 10.62 -3.21 4.42
C LEU A 386 9.46 -2.30 4.02
N TYR A 387 8.24 -2.80 4.14
CA TYR A 387 7.03 -1.96 4.11
C TYR A 387 5.99 -2.48 5.09
N ALA A 388 5.05 -1.62 5.45
CA ALA A 388 3.93 -1.96 6.30
C ALA A 388 2.61 -1.71 5.57
N MET A 389 1.60 -2.54 5.79
CA MET A 389 0.24 -2.36 5.29
C MET A 389 -0.73 -2.30 6.46
N VAL A 390 -1.55 -1.26 6.54
CA VAL A 390 -2.69 -1.20 7.44
C VAL A 390 -3.88 -1.83 6.74
N LEU A 391 -4.39 -2.94 7.27
CA LEU A 391 -5.39 -3.77 6.62
C LEU A 391 -6.50 -4.18 7.59
N SER A 392 -7.47 -4.92 7.05
CA SER A 392 -8.52 -5.58 7.81
C SER A 392 -8.43 -7.09 7.63
N VAL A 393 -8.69 -7.84 8.71
CA VAL A 393 -9.01 -9.27 8.67
C VAL A 393 -10.44 -9.49 9.17
N ASN A 394 -11.05 -10.64 8.86
CA ASN A 394 -12.36 -10.98 9.41
C ASN A 394 -12.33 -11.01 10.95
N THR A 395 -13.39 -10.53 11.58
CA THR A 395 -13.53 -10.56 13.05
C THR A 395 -14.59 -11.55 13.53
N ASP A 396 -15.34 -12.15 12.59
CA ASP A 396 -16.45 -13.06 12.86
C ASP A 396 -16.32 -14.31 11.98
N SER A 397 -16.14 -15.46 12.61
CA SER A 397 -16.03 -16.74 11.90
C SER A 397 -17.37 -17.26 11.38
N ALA A 398 -18.50 -16.65 11.77
CA ALA A 398 -19.81 -16.95 11.20
C ALA A 398 -19.99 -16.31 9.80
N GLN A 399 -19.10 -15.41 9.39
CA GLN A 399 -19.12 -14.77 8.07
C GLN A 399 -18.16 -15.43 7.08
N CYS A 400 -17.88 -16.71 7.28
CA CYS A 400 -17.03 -17.52 6.42
C CYS A 400 -17.86 -18.62 5.77
N GLU A 401 -17.55 -18.91 4.52
CA GLU A 401 -18.29 -19.86 3.70
C GLU A 401 -17.31 -20.74 2.91
N ILE A 402 -17.60 -22.03 2.84
CA ILE A 402 -17.01 -22.94 1.84
C ILE A 402 -18.11 -23.18 0.82
N SER A 403 -18.05 -22.49 -0.31
CA SER A 403 -19.08 -22.57 -1.36
C SER A 403 -18.86 -23.77 -2.29
N PHE A 404 -17.66 -24.34 -2.29
CA PHE A 404 -17.35 -25.58 -2.99
C PHE A 404 -16.24 -26.35 -2.28
N GLY A 405 -16.43 -27.65 -2.07
CA GLY A 405 -15.55 -28.45 -1.24
C GLY A 405 -16.17 -28.80 0.13
N SER A 406 -15.34 -29.26 1.04
CA SER A 406 -15.74 -29.59 2.42
C SER A 406 -14.68 -29.17 3.44
N GLY A 407 -15.10 -28.89 4.66
CA GLY A 407 -14.23 -28.42 5.73
C GLY A 407 -15.03 -27.70 6.82
N ALA A 408 -14.35 -27.15 7.82
CA ALA A 408 -14.98 -26.29 8.81
C ALA A 408 -14.85 -24.82 8.39
N ALA A 409 -15.95 -24.20 7.99
CA ALA A 409 -15.93 -22.78 7.57
C ALA A 409 -15.42 -21.85 8.69
N GLY A 410 -15.71 -22.19 9.95
CA GLY A 410 -15.26 -21.43 11.12
C GLY A 410 -13.73 -21.39 11.32
N ASP A 411 -12.99 -22.31 10.68
CA ASP A 411 -11.52 -22.33 10.71
C ASP A 411 -10.90 -21.18 9.90
N CYS A 412 -11.72 -20.36 9.21
CA CYS A 412 -11.27 -19.11 8.60
C CYS A 412 -10.63 -18.13 9.59
N GLN A 413 -10.81 -18.29 10.90
CA GLN A 413 -10.04 -17.53 11.90
C GLN A 413 -8.52 -17.69 11.73
N ASN A 414 -8.09 -18.81 11.15
CA ASN A 414 -6.70 -19.10 10.86
C ASN A 414 -6.13 -18.22 9.75
N THR A 415 -6.98 -17.56 8.95
CA THR A 415 -6.52 -16.61 7.91
C THR A 415 -6.17 -15.23 8.48
N ARG A 416 -6.25 -15.04 9.80
CA ARG A 416 -5.91 -13.79 10.49
C ARG A 416 -4.42 -13.73 10.83
N ASP A 417 -3.82 -14.89 11.06
CA ASP A 417 -2.44 -15.06 11.53
C ASP A 417 -1.46 -15.27 10.36
N LEU A 418 -1.47 -14.35 9.40
CA LEU A 418 -0.56 -14.41 8.25
C LEU A 418 0.89 -14.25 8.73
N ASP A 419 1.62 -15.36 8.71
CA ASP A 419 3.06 -15.45 8.93
C ASP A 419 3.64 -16.48 7.96
N THR A 420 4.34 -15.98 6.94
CA THR A 420 4.83 -16.81 5.82
C THR A 420 5.95 -17.77 6.24
N ARG A 421 6.50 -17.65 7.46
CA ARG A 421 7.51 -18.59 7.97
C ARG A 421 6.92 -19.91 8.42
N PHE A 422 5.62 -19.92 8.78
CA PHE A 422 4.91 -21.12 9.20
C PHE A 422 4.34 -21.92 8.03
N ALA A 423 4.66 -21.55 6.79
CA ALA A 423 4.36 -22.35 5.60
C ALA A 423 5.00 -23.74 5.73
N SER A 424 4.23 -24.71 6.22
CA SER A 424 4.61 -26.12 6.34
C SER A 424 5.16 -26.63 5.01
N THR A 425 6.50 -26.68 4.89
CA THR A 425 7.24 -27.18 3.72
C THR A 425 7.19 -28.70 3.59
N THR A 426 6.59 -29.42 4.55
CA THR A 426 6.45 -30.88 4.52
C THR A 426 5.14 -31.34 5.17
N GLY A 427 4.16 -31.73 4.35
CA GLY A 427 2.97 -32.48 4.80
C GLY A 427 1.63 -31.71 4.71
N PRO A 428 0.50 -32.42 4.88
CA PRO A 428 -0.81 -31.77 4.99
C PRO A 428 -0.71 -30.77 6.14
N ALA A 429 -1.24 -29.57 5.95
CA ALA A 429 -1.19 -28.49 6.95
C ALA A 429 -2.19 -28.80 8.08
N ILE A 430 -1.99 -29.94 8.75
CA ILE A 430 -2.70 -30.31 9.96
C ILE A 430 -1.87 -29.70 11.09
N GLY A 431 -2.05 -28.40 11.28
CA GLY A 431 -1.42 -27.57 12.31
C GLY A 431 -2.29 -26.33 12.51
N GLY A 432 -2.40 -25.85 13.75
CA GLY A 432 -3.53 -25.04 14.23
C GLY A 432 -3.82 -23.68 13.59
N ASN A 433 -3.10 -23.24 12.56
CA ASN A 433 -3.20 -21.90 11.97
C ASN A 433 -3.32 -21.91 10.43
N VAL A 434 -4.08 -22.84 9.85
CA VAL A 434 -4.41 -22.84 8.40
C VAL A 434 -5.89 -23.12 8.19
N TRP A 435 -6.55 -22.41 7.27
CA TRP A 435 -7.90 -22.77 6.82
C TRP A 435 -7.81 -23.82 5.72
N TYR A 436 -8.16 -25.07 6.06
CA TYR A 436 -8.08 -26.20 5.15
C TYR A 436 -9.44 -26.52 4.54
N VAL A 437 -9.47 -26.69 3.22
CA VAL A 437 -10.68 -26.96 2.43
C VAL A 437 -10.41 -28.16 1.53
N SER A 438 -11.08 -29.27 1.79
CA SER A 438 -11.02 -30.45 0.93
C SER A 438 -11.79 -30.20 -0.36
N SER A 439 -11.20 -30.59 -1.49
CA SER A 439 -11.84 -30.53 -2.79
C SER A 439 -13.05 -31.45 -2.87
N THR A 440 -13.96 -31.11 -3.77
CA THR A 440 -15.08 -31.97 -4.14
C THR A 440 -15.05 -32.20 -5.63
N GLN A 441 -15.53 -33.36 -6.05
CA GLN A 441 -15.60 -33.72 -7.45
C GLN A 441 -16.62 -32.85 -8.19
N GLU A 442 -16.23 -32.30 -9.32
CA GLU A 442 -17.12 -31.61 -10.25
C GLU A 442 -18.06 -32.62 -10.92
N SER A 443 -19.31 -32.19 -11.09
CA SER A 443 -20.42 -33.01 -11.58
C SER A 443 -21.47 -32.13 -12.22
N SER A 444 -22.12 -32.63 -13.26
CA SER A 444 -23.30 -32.00 -13.86
C SER A 444 -24.53 -32.02 -12.95
N ALA A 445 -24.47 -32.78 -11.84
CA ALA A 445 -25.47 -32.82 -10.79
C ALA A 445 -24.79 -32.63 -9.43
N GLN A 446 -24.70 -31.37 -8.97
CA GLN A 446 -24.31 -31.04 -7.60
C GLN A 446 -25.53 -30.97 -6.69
N ALA A 447 -25.38 -31.43 -5.45
CA ALA A 447 -26.47 -31.49 -4.45
C ALA A 447 -26.51 -30.27 -3.52
N PHE A 448 -25.69 -29.25 -3.78
CA PHE A 448 -25.56 -28.04 -2.98
C PHE A 448 -25.44 -26.81 -3.89
N ASP A 449 -25.76 -25.64 -3.33
CA ASP A 449 -25.62 -24.36 -4.01
C ASP A 449 -24.14 -23.95 -4.05
N PHE A 450 -23.71 -23.37 -5.17
CA PHE A 450 -22.35 -22.87 -5.38
C PHE A 450 -22.39 -21.60 -6.24
N TYR A 451 -21.35 -20.77 -6.18
CA TYR A 451 -21.28 -19.59 -7.05
C TYR A 451 -20.89 -20.00 -8.47
N GLY A 452 -21.34 -19.25 -9.48
CA GLY A 452 -20.85 -19.43 -10.84
C GLY A 452 -19.31 -19.39 -10.89
N GLN A 453 -18.73 -20.30 -11.67
CA GLN A 453 -17.28 -20.53 -11.78
C GLN A 453 -16.60 -21.20 -10.56
N ASP A 454 -17.34 -21.62 -9.53
CA ASP A 454 -16.77 -22.53 -8.52
C ASP A 454 -16.48 -23.93 -9.09
N ASN A 455 -17.24 -24.31 -10.10
CA ASN A 455 -16.93 -25.36 -11.07
C ASN A 455 -16.83 -24.73 -12.46
N ASP A 456 -16.10 -25.34 -13.39
CA ASP A 456 -16.17 -24.91 -14.79
C ASP A 456 -17.35 -25.54 -15.54
N GLY A 457 -18.02 -26.51 -14.90
CA GLY A 457 -19.28 -27.10 -15.34
C GLY A 457 -19.13 -27.92 -16.62
N ASP A 458 -17.90 -28.22 -17.02
CA ASP A 458 -17.67 -29.05 -18.18
C ASP A 458 -17.89 -30.54 -17.82
N THR A 459 -18.20 -31.35 -18.84
CA THR A 459 -18.52 -32.78 -18.65
C THR A 459 -17.26 -33.66 -18.53
N THR A 460 -16.08 -33.07 -18.32
CA THR A 460 -14.82 -33.81 -18.19
C THR A 460 -14.79 -34.49 -16.82
N GLY A 461 -15.16 -35.76 -16.81
CA GLY A 461 -15.45 -36.49 -15.58
C GLY A 461 -14.27 -36.55 -14.60
N GLY A 462 -14.50 -36.11 -13.37
CA GLY A 462 -13.62 -36.42 -12.23
C GLY A 462 -12.84 -35.24 -11.67
N GLU A 463 -12.89 -34.07 -12.29
CA GLU A 463 -12.14 -32.90 -11.84
C GLU A 463 -12.53 -32.48 -10.42
N GLN A 464 -11.59 -31.86 -9.72
CA GLN A 464 -11.74 -31.49 -8.32
C GLN A 464 -11.66 -29.98 -8.19
N ALA A 465 -12.59 -29.39 -7.45
CA ALA A 465 -12.60 -27.97 -7.15
C ALA A 465 -12.75 -27.67 -5.67
N VAL A 466 -12.34 -26.44 -5.31
CA VAL A 466 -12.51 -25.82 -4.01
C VAL A 466 -12.91 -24.36 -4.19
N SER A 467 -13.67 -23.83 -3.24
CA SER A 467 -13.95 -22.41 -3.14
C SER A 467 -14.31 -22.07 -1.70
N ALA A 468 -13.62 -21.09 -1.14
CA ALA A 468 -13.82 -20.64 0.22
C ALA A 468 -13.67 -19.12 0.31
N ASN A 469 -14.65 -18.47 0.94
CA ASN A 469 -14.80 -17.03 0.95
C ASN A 469 -15.09 -16.50 2.36
N LEU A 470 -14.73 -15.25 2.61
CA LEU A 470 -14.88 -14.61 3.91
C LEU A 470 -15.15 -13.12 3.77
N TRP A 471 -16.02 -12.60 4.62
CA TRP A 471 -16.29 -11.17 4.71
C TRP A 471 -15.28 -10.46 5.61
N ILE A 472 -14.83 -9.31 5.14
CA ILE A 472 -13.83 -8.46 5.80
C ILE A 472 -14.44 -7.08 6.07
N PRO A 473 -14.33 -6.55 7.30
CA PRO A 473 -14.83 -5.21 7.61
C PRO A 473 -14.04 -4.14 6.86
N MET A 474 -14.74 -3.30 6.12
CA MET A 474 -14.15 -2.21 5.35
C MET A 474 -15.23 -1.19 5.04
N SER A 475 -14.91 0.10 5.11
CA SER A 475 -15.72 1.13 4.44
C SER A 475 -14.92 2.35 4.04
N THR A 476 -15.56 3.18 3.23
CA THR A 476 -15.07 4.53 3.01
C THR A 476 -15.22 5.36 4.29
N PRO A 477 -14.26 6.24 4.58
CA PRO A 477 -14.45 7.28 5.58
C PRO A 477 -15.71 8.11 5.29
N THR A 478 -16.40 8.56 6.34
CA THR A 478 -17.65 9.34 6.24
C THR A 478 -17.41 10.81 6.62
N GLY A 479 -18.35 11.71 6.28
CA GLY A 479 -18.32 13.12 6.69
C GLY A 479 -17.81 14.09 5.62
N THR A 480 -17.26 15.24 6.03
CA THR A 480 -16.62 16.23 5.13
C THR A 480 -15.39 15.68 4.41
N SER A 481 -14.91 14.52 4.87
CA SER A 481 -13.89 13.68 4.27
C SER A 481 -14.55 12.44 3.65
N ALA A 482 -15.57 12.59 2.81
CA ALA A 482 -16.12 11.46 2.06
C ALA A 482 -15.24 11.20 0.82
N GLY A 483 -14.29 10.27 0.93
CA GLY A 483 -13.41 9.87 -0.18
C GLY A 483 -14.07 8.84 -1.11
N ARG A 484 -13.57 8.71 -2.34
CA ARG A 484 -13.87 7.56 -3.21
C ARG A 484 -12.74 6.53 -3.13
N ILE A 485 -13.10 5.26 -3.21
CA ILE A 485 -12.12 4.18 -3.37
C ILE A 485 -11.57 4.27 -4.80
N VAL A 486 -10.25 4.39 -4.93
CA VAL A 486 -9.52 4.40 -6.22
C VAL A 486 -8.66 3.16 -6.43
N GLY A 487 -8.55 2.32 -5.41
CA GLY A 487 -7.95 0.99 -5.48
C GLY A 487 -8.22 0.21 -4.20
N VAL A 488 -8.17 -1.12 -4.29
CA VAL A 488 -8.24 -2.01 -3.12
C VAL A 488 -6.89 -2.68 -2.91
N ALA A 489 -6.32 -2.45 -1.72
CA ALA A 489 -5.13 -3.15 -1.27
C ALA A 489 -5.48 -4.53 -0.70
N HIS A 490 -4.66 -5.52 -0.95
CA HIS A 490 -4.88 -6.90 -0.55
C HIS A 490 -3.56 -7.59 -0.18
N ALA A 491 -3.65 -8.66 0.62
CA ALA A 491 -2.58 -9.60 0.89
C ALA A 491 -3.17 -11.00 1.06
N PHE A 492 -2.58 -12.01 0.44
CA PHE A 492 -3.00 -13.41 0.52
C PHE A 492 -1.80 -14.33 0.65
N ASN A 493 -1.98 -15.46 1.35
CA ASN A 493 -1.01 -16.54 1.36
C ASN A 493 -1.71 -17.90 1.20
N PHE A 494 -1.58 -18.55 0.05
CA PHE A 494 -2.34 -19.78 -0.23
C PHE A 494 -1.54 -20.84 -0.98
N ARG A 495 -1.99 -22.10 -0.88
CA ARG A 495 -1.46 -23.22 -1.67
C ARG A 495 -2.54 -24.16 -2.15
N ALA A 496 -2.40 -24.66 -3.37
CA ALA A 496 -3.34 -25.60 -3.97
C ALA A 496 -3.38 -26.94 -3.25
N GLY A 497 -2.21 -27.47 -2.86
CA GLY A 497 -2.07 -28.80 -2.26
C GLY A 497 -1.86 -29.93 -3.27
N LEU A 498 -1.89 -29.64 -4.59
CA LEU A 498 -1.55 -30.56 -5.68
C LEU A 498 -1.20 -29.80 -6.97
N THR A 499 -0.32 -30.36 -7.81
CA THR A 499 0.01 -29.85 -9.16
C THR A 499 -1.16 -29.85 -10.14
N GLY A 500 -2.11 -30.79 -10.00
CA GLY A 500 -3.29 -30.86 -10.86
C GLY A 500 -4.39 -29.87 -10.52
N LEU A 501 -4.22 -29.07 -9.46
CA LEU A 501 -5.18 -28.06 -9.03
C LEU A 501 -4.53 -26.69 -9.08
N THR A 502 -5.12 -25.73 -9.79
CA THR A 502 -4.68 -24.35 -9.80
C THR A 502 -5.69 -23.50 -9.06
N ILE A 503 -5.24 -22.74 -8.05
CA ILE A 503 -6.08 -21.85 -7.26
C ILE A 503 -5.69 -20.38 -7.44
N ALA A 504 -6.66 -19.48 -7.26
CA ALA A 504 -6.49 -18.05 -7.38
C ALA A 504 -7.30 -17.29 -6.31
N GLY A 505 -6.80 -16.13 -5.90
CA GLY A 505 -7.54 -15.16 -5.08
C GLY A 505 -8.53 -14.35 -5.92
N GLN A 506 -9.70 -14.06 -5.36
CA GLN A 506 -10.70 -13.21 -6.00
C GLN A 506 -11.36 -12.26 -4.99
N ILE A 507 -11.89 -11.14 -5.48
CA ILE A 507 -12.68 -10.16 -4.72
C ILE A 507 -14.06 -9.99 -5.36
N TRP A 508 -15.07 -9.77 -4.54
CA TRP A 508 -16.45 -9.59 -4.99
C TRP A 508 -16.71 -8.18 -5.52
N ASP A 509 -17.41 -8.07 -6.65
CA ASP A 509 -17.84 -6.84 -7.31
C ASP A 509 -19.37 -6.70 -7.24
N ASP A 510 -19.85 -5.72 -6.46
CA ASP A 510 -21.25 -5.39 -6.20
C ASP A 510 -21.92 -4.57 -7.32
N SER A 511 -21.25 -4.29 -8.45
CA SER A 511 -21.78 -3.50 -9.57
C SER A 511 -22.96 -4.14 -10.32
N GLY A 512 -23.36 -5.36 -9.95
CA GLY A 512 -24.36 -6.21 -10.61
C GLY A 512 -25.75 -5.61 -10.83
N GLY A 513 -26.01 -4.38 -10.36
CA GLY A 513 -27.20 -3.60 -10.70
C GLY A 513 -27.15 -2.87 -12.06
N ALA A 514 -25.97 -2.65 -12.66
CA ALA A 514 -25.81 -1.91 -13.91
C ALA A 514 -24.71 -2.42 -14.87
N ALA A 515 -23.83 -3.34 -14.42
CA ALA A 515 -22.77 -3.97 -15.21
C ALA A 515 -22.62 -5.47 -14.86
N ALA A 516 -21.71 -6.17 -15.53
CA ALA A 516 -21.32 -7.54 -15.16
C ALA A 516 -20.52 -7.52 -13.84
N GLY A 517 -21.22 -7.65 -12.71
CA GLY A 517 -20.62 -7.82 -11.38
C GLY A 517 -20.20 -9.27 -11.08
N GLY A 518 -19.87 -9.56 -9.81
CA GLY A 518 -19.49 -10.90 -9.32
C GLY A 518 -18.01 -11.04 -8.97
N TRP A 519 -17.46 -12.24 -9.08
CA TRP A 519 -16.09 -12.52 -8.63
C TRP A 519 -15.03 -12.11 -9.65
N ARG A 520 -14.05 -11.31 -9.21
CA ARG A 520 -12.92 -10.85 -10.04
C ARG A 520 -11.60 -11.39 -9.49
N THR A 521 -10.80 -12.00 -10.37
CA THR A 521 -9.47 -12.52 -10.00
C THR A 521 -8.50 -11.39 -9.68
N ILE A 522 -7.70 -11.58 -8.64
CA ILE A 522 -6.64 -10.65 -8.21
C ILE A 522 -5.33 -11.41 -7.97
N GLY A 523 -4.23 -10.78 -8.37
CA GLY A 523 -2.90 -11.36 -8.27
C GLY A 523 -2.66 -12.57 -9.20
N THR A 524 -1.82 -13.48 -8.74
CA THR A 524 -1.35 -14.69 -9.43
C THR A 524 -2.04 -15.96 -8.93
N THR A 525 -1.77 -17.07 -9.59
CA THR A 525 -2.27 -18.40 -9.20
C THR A 525 -1.21 -19.22 -8.44
N ASN A 526 -1.64 -20.30 -7.81
CA ASN A 526 -0.77 -21.32 -7.21
C ASN A 526 -1.24 -22.71 -7.63
N ASN A 527 -0.30 -23.59 -8.01
CA ASN A 527 -0.55 -25.00 -8.29
C ASN A 527 0.44 -25.90 -7.52
N SER A 528 0.97 -25.44 -6.39
CA SER A 528 2.02 -26.16 -5.69
C SER A 528 1.44 -27.17 -4.68
N PRO A 529 1.99 -28.40 -4.62
CA PRO A 529 1.63 -29.37 -3.59
C PRO A 529 2.16 -29.00 -2.20
N THR A 530 3.25 -28.23 -2.13
CA THR A 530 4.01 -28.04 -0.87
C THR A 530 4.30 -26.58 -0.53
N ALA A 531 4.27 -25.67 -1.51
CA ALA A 531 4.64 -24.28 -1.31
C ALA A 531 3.43 -23.34 -1.30
N PHE A 532 3.37 -22.48 -0.29
CA PHE A 532 2.48 -21.33 -0.29
C PHE A 532 3.00 -20.24 -1.22
N THR A 533 2.09 -19.55 -1.88
CA THR A 533 2.35 -18.30 -2.60
C THR A 533 1.80 -17.15 -1.78
N TYR A 534 2.71 -16.30 -1.30
CA TYR A 534 2.34 -14.99 -0.79
C TYR A 534 2.23 -14.00 -1.94
N GLN A 535 1.22 -13.14 -1.87
CA GLN A 535 1.06 -12.01 -2.78
C GLN A 535 0.38 -10.83 -2.08
N ASP A 536 0.70 -9.62 -2.51
CA ASP A 536 0.00 -8.41 -2.11
C ASP A 536 -0.08 -7.37 -3.24
N SER A 537 -0.74 -6.25 -2.96
CA SER A 537 -0.92 -5.16 -3.93
C SER A 537 0.35 -4.45 -4.34
N ILE A 538 1.42 -4.68 -3.62
CA ILE A 538 2.71 -4.09 -3.90
C ILE A 538 3.49 -4.99 -4.88
N THR A 539 3.38 -6.31 -4.76
CA THR A 539 3.95 -7.24 -5.75
C THR A 539 3.12 -7.37 -7.01
N ASN A 540 1.79 -7.34 -6.88
CA ASN A 540 0.86 -7.72 -7.95
C ASN A 540 -0.09 -6.59 -8.37
N GLY A 541 0.13 -5.38 -7.87
CA GLY A 541 -0.69 -4.21 -8.16
C GLY A 541 -1.98 -4.14 -7.35
N TYR A 542 -2.55 -2.94 -7.27
CA TYR A 542 -3.84 -2.69 -6.63
C TYR A 542 -4.97 -3.20 -7.53
N SER A 543 -6.10 -3.60 -6.94
CA SER A 543 -7.33 -3.79 -7.73
C SER A 543 -7.87 -2.43 -8.14
N VAL A 544 -7.86 -2.11 -9.44
CA VAL A 544 -8.13 -0.76 -9.98
C VAL A 544 -9.38 -0.67 -10.88
N ASN A 545 -9.97 -1.78 -11.30
CA ASN A 545 -11.18 -1.75 -12.12
C ASN A 545 -12.41 -1.53 -11.21
N SER A 546 -13.07 -0.38 -11.34
CA SER A 546 -14.23 0.01 -10.50
C SER A 546 -14.09 -0.42 -9.02
N PRO A 547 -13.08 0.09 -8.31
CA PRO A 547 -12.73 -0.41 -6.98
C PRO A 547 -13.75 0.02 -5.91
N SER A 548 -14.57 1.04 -6.19
CA SER A 548 -15.76 1.37 -5.40
C SER A 548 -16.75 0.22 -5.30
N ASP A 549 -16.75 -0.66 -6.29
CA ASP A 549 -17.74 -1.72 -6.42
C ASP A 549 -17.32 -2.95 -5.60
N ASN A 550 -16.11 -2.96 -5.03
CA ASN A 550 -15.68 -3.99 -4.07
C ASN A 550 -16.09 -3.70 -2.63
N LEU A 551 -17.01 -2.74 -2.43
CA LEU A 551 -17.49 -2.38 -1.11
C LEU A 551 -19.02 -2.52 -1.06
N ASP A 552 -19.49 -3.45 -0.23
CA ASP A 552 -20.87 -3.49 0.23
C ASP A 552 -21.07 -2.32 1.20
N THR A 553 -21.48 -1.18 0.65
CA THR A 553 -21.71 0.05 1.42
C THR A 553 -22.87 -0.06 2.40
N TYR A 554 -23.77 -1.03 2.22
CA TYR A 554 -24.90 -1.25 3.12
C TYR A 554 -24.47 -2.01 4.37
N ASN A 555 -23.70 -3.10 4.21
CA ASN A 555 -23.21 -3.91 5.33
C ASN A 555 -21.79 -3.55 5.80
N VAL A 556 -21.13 -2.57 5.15
CA VAL A 556 -19.82 -2.02 5.57
C VAL A 556 -18.72 -3.10 5.54
N ARG A 557 -18.62 -3.81 4.42
CA ARG A 557 -17.72 -4.96 4.25
C ARG A 557 -17.36 -5.24 2.79
N THR A 558 -16.30 -6.02 2.58
CA THR A 558 -15.93 -6.62 1.29
C THR A 558 -15.88 -8.13 1.43
N ASN A 559 -16.08 -8.87 0.33
CA ASN A 559 -15.88 -10.33 0.31
C ASN A 559 -14.65 -10.67 -0.54
N ALA A 560 -13.81 -11.55 -0.01
CA ALA A 560 -12.67 -12.12 -0.70
C ALA A 560 -12.72 -13.64 -0.63
N ARG A 561 -12.20 -14.31 -1.66
CA ARG A 561 -12.17 -15.76 -1.72
C ARG A 561 -10.89 -16.32 -2.32
N ILE A 562 -10.65 -17.59 -2.06
CA ILE A 562 -9.73 -18.43 -2.82
C ILE A 562 -10.55 -19.53 -3.48
N ARG A 563 -10.34 -19.74 -4.78
CA ARG A 563 -11.02 -20.80 -5.52
C ARG A 563 -10.11 -21.51 -6.51
N THR A 564 -10.54 -22.68 -6.98
CA THR A 564 -9.98 -23.32 -8.17
C THR A 564 -10.20 -22.43 -9.40
N SER A 565 -9.14 -22.11 -10.13
CA SER A 565 -9.20 -21.42 -11.43
C SER A 565 -9.03 -22.36 -12.62
N ALA A 566 -8.42 -23.53 -12.42
CA ALA A 566 -8.30 -24.61 -13.39
C ALA A 566 -8.00 -25.94 -12.65
N SER A 567 -8.54 -27.05 -13.13
CA SER A 567 -8.28 -28.38 -12.57
C SER A 567 -7.96 -29.39 -13.67
N THR A 568 -7.13 -30.36 -13.30
CA THR A 568 -6.95 -31.66 -13.97
C THR A 568 -6.89 -32.77 -12.92
N ALA A 569 -7.16 -32.43 -11.66
CA ALA A 569 -7.04 -33.32 -10.53
C ALA A 569 -8.24 -34.26 -10.47
N THR A 570 -8.00 -35.57 -10.44
CA THR A 570 -9.07 -36.60 -10.42
C THR A 570 -9.27 -37.28 -9.06
N SER A 571 -8.54 -36.82 -8.04
CA SER A 571 -8.57 -37.38 -6.68
C SER A 571 -8.81 -36.28 -5.63
N THR A 572 -9.58 -36.60 -4.58
CA THR A 572 -9.83 -35.65 -3.48
C THR A 572 -8.54 -35.21 -2.80
N ILE A 573 -8.37 -33.89 -2.66
CA ILE A 573 -7.22 -33.23 -2.00
C ILE A 573 -7.78 -32.23 -1.00
N GLY A 574 -6.94 -31.55 -0.23
CA GLY A 574 -7.37 -30.28 0.33
C GLY A 574 -6.36 -29.17 0.17
N THR A 575 -6.94 -28.01 -0.07
CA THR A 575 -6.34 -26.72 -0.27
C THR A 575 -6.19 -26.02 1.07
N ALA A 576 -5.16 -25.19 1.18
CA ALA A 576 -4.84 -24.49 2.41
C ALA A 576 -4.69 -22.99 2.13
N ALA A 577 -5.41 -22.19 2.92
CA ALA A 577 -5.31 -20.74 2.94
C ALA A 577 -4.80 -20.26 4.31
N ILE A 578 -3.92 -19.27 4.29
CA ILE A 578 -3.38 -18.53 5.43
C ILE A 578 -3.58 -17.04 5.18
#